data_AF-A0AAV2W0N7-F1
#
_entry.id   AF-A0AAV2W0N7-F1
#
_cell.length_a   1.000
_cell.length_b   1.000
_cell.length_c   1.000
_cell.angle_alpha   90.00
_cell.angle_beta   90.00
_cell.angle_gamma   90.00
#
_symmetry.space_group_name_H-M   'P 1'
#
loop_
_entity.id
_entity.type
_entity.pdbx_description
1 polymer ?
#
loop_
_entity_poly.entity_id
_entity_poly.type
_entity_poly.pdbx_seq_one_letter_code
_entity_poly.pdbx_strand_id
1 'polypeptide(L)'
;MFRNDPVNIDVYSDRVEISSPGNLWGGKTLQNLTNGVSRCRNTTLMQLLQKTPLIRGDHDGSAVEGQGSGIQFMINRMKELSLAQPDFHPTFDRFRVILYRGGAEIATNQQSAKSRAVCAPTHANRPSTDCISRTRVDQP
;
A
#
# COMPACT_ATOMS: atom_id res chain seq x y z
N MET A 1 -29.46 -12.83 10.88
CA MET A 1 -29.62 -13.71 9.69
C MET A 1 -28.41 -13.46 8.79
N PHE A 2 -27.35 -14.26 8.91
CA PHE A 2 -26.21 -14.18 7.98
C PHE A 2 -26.62 -14.92 6.72
N ARG A 3 -26.96 -14.15 5.66
CA ARG A 3 -27.27 -14.73 4.35
C ARG A 3 -25.98 -15.33 3.78
N ASN A 4 -26.13 -16.43 3.05
CA ASN A 4 -25.05 -17.19 2.42
C ASN A 4 -24.49 -16.39 1.22
N ASP A 5 -24.03 -15.18 1.50
CA ASP A 5 -23.56 -14.25 0.48
C ASP A 5 -22.23 -14.76 -0.08
N PRO A 6 -22.07 -14.81 -1.41
CA PRO A 6 -20.81 -15.24 -2.00
C PRO A 6 -19.71 -14.18 -1.80
N VAL A 7 -18.47 -14.61 -2.03
CA VAL A 7 -17.37 -13.68 -2.30
C VAL A 7 -17.57 -13.12 -3.70
N ASN A 8 -17.64 -11.79 -3.81
CA ASN A 8 -17.81 -11.11 -5.09
C ASN A 8 -16.46 -10.63 -5.61
N ILE A 9 -16.26 -10.76 -6.93
CA ILE A 9 -15.06 -10.30 -7.63
C ILE A 9 -15.54 -9.43 -8.80
N ASP A 10 -15.34 -8.12 -8.66
CA ASP A 10 -15.74 -7.12 -9.65
C ASP A 10 -14.50 -6.66 -10.42
N VAL A 11 -14.51 -6.82 -11.74
CA VAL A 11 -13.37 -6.50 -12.61
C VAL A 11 -13.68 -5.26 -13.42
N TYR A 12 -12.84 -4.24 -13.25
CA TYR A 12 -12.88 -2.98 -13.98
C TYR A 12 -11.67 -2.85 -14.91
N SER A 13 -11.67 -1.80 -15.73
CA SER A 13 -10.54 -1.48 -16.61
C SER A 13 -9.27 -1.18 -15.81
N ASP A 14 -9.41 -0.47 -14.69
CA ASP A 14 -8.35 0.10 -13.85
C ASP A 14 -8.09 -0.67 -12.56
N ARG A 15 -9.00 -1.56 -12.14
CA ARG A 15 -8.88 -2.27 -10.87
C ARG A 15 -9.69 -3.57 -10.81
N VAL A 16 -9.36 -4.39 -9.82
CA VAL A 16 -10.15 -5.56 -9.40
C VAL A 16 -10.56 -5.34 -7.95
N GLU A 17 -11.85 -5.41 -7.67
CA GLU A 17 -12.39 -5.33 -6.32
C GLU A 17 -12.85 -6.72 -5.86
N ILE A 18 -12.39 -7.14 -4.68
CA ILE A 18 -12.73 -8.42 -4.07
C ILE A 18 -13.49 -8.12 -2.78
N SER A 19 -14.76 -8.49 -2.69
CA SER A 19 -15.59 -8.28 -1.50
C SER A 19 -15.97 -9.62 -0.87
N SER A 20 -15.47 -9.88 0.34
CA SER A 20 -15.87 -11.02 1.17
C SER A 20 -16.97 -10.61 2.16
N PRO A 21 -17.99 -11.45 2.40
CA PRO A 21 -18.90 -11.26 3.52
C PRO A 21 -18.17 -11.39 4.87
N GLY A 22 -18.65 -10.66 5.86
CA GLY A 22 -18.01 -10.49 7.16
C GLY A 22 -16.83 -9.52 7.13
N ASN A 23 -16.34 -9.12 8.29
CA ASN A 23 -15.24 -8.16 8.43
C ASN A 23 -13.91 -8.85 8.80
N LEU A 24 -12.90 -8.13 9.27
CA LEU A 24 -11.72 -8.67 9.94
C LEU A 24 -12.13 -9.43 11.22
N TRP A 25 -11.34 -10.43 11.63
CA TRP A 25 -11.66 -11.32 12.75
C TRP A 25 -10.47 -11.52 13.69
N GLY A 26 -10.76 -11.91 14.94
CA GLY A 26 -9.72 -12.30 15.90
C GLY A 26 -8.82 -11.15 16.33
N GLY A 27 -9.40 -9.95 16.48
CA GLY A 27 -8.67 -8.73 16.86
C GLY A 27 -7.88 -8.09 15.72
N LYS A 28 -8.08 -8.55 14.48
CA LYS A 28 -7.48 -7.91 13.30
C LYS A 28 -8.16 -6.59 12.98
N THR A 29 -7.33 -5.58 12.76
CA THR A 29 -7.71 -4.21 12.36
C THR A 29 -6.85 -3.79 11.18
N LEU A 30 -7.20 -2.69 10.52
CA LEU A 30 -6.41 -2.17 9.40
C LEU A 30 -4.95 -1.86 9.81
N GLN A 31 -4.74 -1.37 11.04
CA GLN A 31 -3.44 -0.99 11.57
C GLN A 31 -2.52 -2.19 11.84
N ASN A 32 -3.08 -3.35 12.22
CA ASN A 32 -2.31 -4.55 12.54
C ASN A 32 -2.38 -5.63 11.44
N LEU A 33 -3.00 -5.30 10.31
CA LEU A 33 -3.27 -6.22 9.22
C LEU A 33 -1.97 -6.79 8.63
N THR A 34 -0.93 -5.97 8.60
CA THR A 34 0.38 -6.27 8.00
C THR A 34 1.40 -6.83 8.99
N ASN A 35 1.02 -7.08 10.25
CA ASN A 35 1.96 -7.51 11.29
C ASN A 35 2.47 -8.96 11.16
N GLY A 36 2.06 -9.69 10.12
CA GLY A 36 2.47 -11.07 9.86
C GLY A 36 1.79 -12.13 10.74
N VAL A 37 1.00 -11.75 11.75
CA VAL A 37 0.29 -12.72 12.60
C VAL A 37 -0.97 -13.19 11.89
N SER A 38 -1.12 -14.49 11.62
CA SER A 38 -2.36 -15.03 11.03
C SER A 38 -3.41 -15.35 12.09
N ARG A 39 -4.68 -15.01 11.81
CA ARG A 39 -5.85 -15.45 12.61
C ARG A 39 -6.93 -15.95 11.67
N CYS A 40 -7.15 -17.26 11.66
CA CYS A 40 -8.12 -17.90 10.78
C CYS A 40 -9.44 -18.15 11.50
N ARG A 41 -10.56 -17.83 10.85
CA ARG A 41 -11.91 -18.16 11.36
C ARG A 41 -12.14 -19.66 11.41
N ASN A 42 -11.76 -20.36 10.35
CA ASN A 42 -11.93 -21.80 10.22
C ASN A 42 -10.56 -22.45 10.04
N THR A 43 -10.03 -22.97 11.15
CA THR A 43 -8.72 -23.61 11.19
C THR A 43 -8.69 -24.91 10.39
N THR A 44 -9.78 -25.69 10.39
CA THR A 44 -9.85 -26.96 9.65
C THR A 44 -9.77 -26.73 8.14
N LEU A 45 -10.50 -25.73 7.61
CA LEU A 45 -10.39 -25.35 6.20
C LEU A 45 -8.98 -24.86 5.85
N MET A 46 -8.36 -24.08 6.72
CA MET A 46 -6.98 -23.63 6.52
C MET A 46 -6.00 -24.82 6.43
N GLN A 47 -6.12 -25.78 7.35
CA GLN A 47 -5.28 -26.99 7.34
C GLN A 47 -5.51 -27.85 6.10
N LEU A 48 -6.75 -27.92 5.60
CA LEU A 48 -7.05 -28.64 4.36
C LEU A 48 -6.42 -27.94 3.15
N LEU A 49 -6.57 -26.62 3.04
CA LEU A 49 -5.98 -25.83 1.96
C LEU A 49 -4.45 -25.90 1.97
N GLN A 50 -3.82 -25.93 3.15
CA GLN A 50 -2.38 -26.15 3.30
C GLN A 50 -1.91 -27.51 2.75
N LYS A 51 -2.77 -28.52 2.71
CA LYS A 51 -2.46 -29.86 2.18
C LYS A 51 -2.96 -30.06 0.75
N THR A 52 -3.67 -29.08 0.19
CA THR A 52 -4.23 -29.17 -1.15
C THR A 52 -3.22 -28.63 -2.15
N PRO A 53 -2.74 -29.45 -3.10
CA PRO A 53 -1.84 -28.97 -4.15
C PRO A 53 -2.58 -28.01 -5.08
N LEU A 54 -1.85 -27.04 -5.64
CA LEU A 54 -2.38 -26.19 -6.70
C LEU A 54 -2.62 -27.03 -7.98
N ILE A 55 -3.85 -26.96 -8.51
CA ILE A 55 -4.28 -27.77 -9.67
C ILE A 55 -3.78 -27.20 -11.02
N ARG A 56 -3.19 -25.99 -11.04
CA ARG A 56 -2.65 -25.36 -12.26
C ARG A 56 -1.32 -24.64 -11.99
N GLY A 57 -0.30 -25.00 -12.76
CA GLY A 57 1.01 -24.33 -12.83
C GLY A 57 2.14 -25.26 -12.43
N ASP A 58 3.30 -25.11 -13.09
CA ASP A 58 4.52 -25.92 -12.95
C ASP A 58 5.22 -25.75 -11.58
N HIS A 59 4.46 -25.46 -10.54
CA HIS A 59 4.91 -25.10 -9.20
C HIS A 59 4.33 -26.12 -8.23
N ASP A 60 5.21 -26.96 -7.68
CA ASP A 60 4.89 -27.94 -6.63
C ASP A 60 4.65 -27.20 -5.31
N GLY A 61 3.49 -26.55 -5.21
CA GLY A 61 3.15 -25.62 -4.14
C GLY A 61 1.76 -25.87 -3.56
N SER A 62 1.65 -25.71 -2.24
CA SER A 62 0.37 -25.69 -1.55
C SER A 62 -0.44 -24.44 -1.91
N ALA A 63 -1.77 -24.58 -1.96
CA ALA A 63 -2.65 -23.46 -2.29
C ALA A 63 -2.58 -22.31 -1.28
N VAL A 64 -2.22 -22.59 -0.02
CA VAL A 64 -2.13 -21.58 1.04
C VAL A 64 -0.96 -21.91 1.98
N GLU A 65 -0.10 -20.94 2.25
CA GLU A 65 1.03 -21.09 3.20
C GLU A 65 0.55 -21.20 4.66
N GLY A 66 -0.55 -20.51 4.99
CA GLY A 66 -1.22 -20.52 6.30
C GLY A 66 -0.49 -19.79 7.43
N GLN A 67 0.63 -19.12 7.15
CA GLN A 67 1.41 -18.33 8.13
C GLN A 67 1.08 -16.83 8.13
N GLY A 68 0.04 -16.38 7.42
CA GLY A 68 -0.37 -14.96 7.43
C GLY A 68 0.48 -14.05 6.53
N SER A 69 1.28 -14.64 5.64
CA SER A 69 2.10 -13.96 4.63
C SER A 69 1.28 -13.34 3.50
N GLY A 70 0.06 -13.82 3.23
CA GLY A 70 -0.71 -13.44 2.04
C GLY A 70 -0.93 -11.93 1.86
N ILE A 71 -1.15 -11.18 2.94
CA ILE A 71 -1.32 -9.72 2.86
C ILE A 71 -0.01 -9.03 2.48
N GLN A 72 1.10 -9.45 3.08
CA GLN A 72 2.42 -8.92 2.72
C GLN A 72 2.83 -9.33 1.32
N PHE A 73 2.49 -10.55 0.90
CA PHE A 73 2.68 -11.02 -0.47
C PHE A 73 1.95 -10.11 -1.46
N MET A 74 0.67 -9.78 -1.22
CA MET A 74 -0.07 -8.85 -2.08
C MET A 74 0.60 -7.48 -2.17
N ILE A 75 0.99 -6.88 -1.03
CA ILE A 75 1.65 -5.57 -0.99
C ILE A 75 2.97 -5.61 -1.77
N ASN A 76 3.81 -6.61 -1.52
CA ASN A 76 5.10 -6.77 -2.19
C ASN A 76 4.91 -6.97 -3.70
N ARG A 77 3.94 -7.80 -4.10
CA ARG A 77 3.68 -8.08 -5.51
C ARG A 77 3.22 -6.85 -6.28
N MET A 78 2.34 -6.03 -5.70
CA MET A 78 1.93 -4.77 -6.30
C MET A 78 3.12 -3.80 -6.43
N LYS A 79 3.97 -3.74 -5.40
CA LYS A 79 5.18 -2.91 -5.40
C LYS A 79 6.19 -3.35 -6.48
N GLU A 80 6.42 -4.65 -6.64
CA GLU A 80 7.28 -5.19 -7.70
C GLU A 80 6.80 -4.81 -9.11
N LEU A 81 5.48 -4.77 -9.29
CA LEU A 81 4.84 -4.37 -10.55
C LEU A 81 4.74 -2.84 -10.71
N SER A 82 5.30 -2.05 -9.78
CA SER A 82 5.20 -0.60 -9.75
C SER A 82 3.75 -0.07 -9.76
N LEU A 83 2.83 -0.82 -9.14
CA LEU A 83 1.43 -0.46 -9.00
C LEU A 83 1.16 0.16 -7.63
N ALA A 84 0.01 0.84 -7.51
CA ALA A 84 -0.48 1.31 -6.22
C ALA A 84 -0.67 0.13 -5.26
N GLN A 85 -0.47 0.36 -3.96
CA GLN A 85 -0.66 -0.69 -2.96
C GLN A 85 -2.12 -1.17 -2.95
N PRO A 86 -2.39 -2.43 -2.50
CA PRO A 86 -3.75 -2.88 -2.27
C PRO A 86 -4.46 -1.99 -1.24
N ASP A 87 -5.68 -1.57 -1.54
CA ASP A 87 -6.49 -0.86 -0.55
C ASP A 87 -7.41 -1.83 0.18
N PHE A 88 -7.29 -1.85 1.51
CA PHE A 88 -8.10 -2.69 2.39
C PHE A 88 -9.20 -1.87 3.04
N HIS A 89 -10.45 -2.21 2.74
CA HIS A 89 -11.64 -1.49 3.17
C HIS A 89 -12.55 -2.41 4.00
N PRO A 90 -12.31 -2.50 5.33
CA PRO A 90 -13.25 -3.16 6.23
C PRO A 90 -14.52 -2.31 6.42
N THR A 91 -15.69 -2.89 6.14
CA THR A 91 -17.01 -2.34 6.49
C THR A 91 -17.65 -3.18 7.59
N PHE A 92 -18.78 -2.75 8.14
CA PHE A 92 -19.45 -3.49 9.22
C PHE A 92 -19.74 -4.96 8.86
N ASP A 93 -20.16 -5.22 7.62
CA ASP A 93 -20.64 -6.51 7.15
C ASP A 93 -19.76 -7.15 6.06
N ARG A 94 -18.74 -6.45 5.55
CA ARG A 94 -17.87 -6.92 4.47
C ARG A 94 -16.42 -6.51 4.66
N PHE A 95 -15.55 -7.22 3.97
CA PHE A 95 -14.15 -6.86 3.84
C PHE A 95 -13.83 -6.78 2.35
N ARG A 96 -13.49 -5.59 1.89
CA ARG A 96 -13.15 -5.33 0.49
C ARG A 96 -11.65 -5.12 0.32
N VAL A 97 -11.09 -5.69 -0.73
CA VAL A 97 -9.71 -5.49 -1.18
C VAL A 97 -9.74 -4.96 -2.61
N ILE A 98 -9.03 -3.86 -2.86
CA ILE A 98 -8.93 -3.27 -4.20
C ILE A 98 -7.50 -3.43 -4.70
N LEU A 99 -7.36 -4.03 -5.89
CA LEU A 99 -6.08 -4.20 -6.58
C LEU A 99 -6.10 -3.39 -7.87
N TYR A 100 -5.27 -2.35 -7.95
CA TYR A 100 -5.14 -1.50 -9.13
C TYR A 100 -4.37 -2.19 -10.26
N ARG A 101 -4.65 -1.81 -11.50
CA ARG A 101 -4.03 -2.38 -12.70
C ARG A 101 -3.29 -1.30 -13.47
N GLY A 102 -2.10 -1.64 -13.98
CA GLY A 102 -1.37 -0.76 -14.90
C GLY A 102 -2.01 -0.78 -16.28
N GLY A 103 -2.13 0.38 -16.93
CA GLY A 103 -2.48 0.48 -18.35
C GLY A 103 -3.94 0.82 -18.69
N ALA A 104 -4.85 0.94 -17.71
CA ALA A 104 -6.01 1.82 -17.87
C ALA A 104 -5.57 3.20 -17.38
N GLU A 105 -5.77 4.22 -18.21
CA GLU A 105 -5.28 5.58 -18.09
C GLU A 105 -4.87 6.03 -16.68
N ILE A 106 -3.56 6.21 -16.50
CA ILE A 106 -2.97 6.94 -15.38
C ILE A 106 -3.41 8.41 -15.50
N ALA A 107 -4.65 8.71 -15.11
CA ALA A 107 -5.21 10.06 -15.20
C ALA A 107 -5.09 10.85 -13.88
N THR A 108 -4.69 10.24 -12.76
CA THR A 108 -4.80 10.92 -11.45
C THR A 108 -3.53 10.97 -10.60
N ASN A 109 -2.43 10.33 -11.01
CA ASN A 109 -1.19 10.29 -10.20
C ASN A 109 -0.03 11.16 -10.74
N GLN A 110 -0.32 12.29 -11.39
CA GLN A 110 0.69 13.32 -11.68
C GLN A 110 0.76 14.45 -10.64
N GLN A 111 -0.10 14.46 -9.61
CA GLN A 111 -0.21 15.63 -8.71
C GLN A 111 0.70 15.61 -7.48
N SER A 112 1.45 14.54 -7.18
CA SER A 112 2.32 14.48 -5.99
C SER A 112 3.82 14.71 -6.26
N ALA A 113 4.23 14.95 -7.51
CA ALA A 113 5.65 15.09 -7.88
C ALA A 113 6.08 16.51 -8.33
N LYS A 114 5.26 17.56 -8.11
CA LYS A 114 5.62 18.96 -8.43
C LYS A 114 5.39 19.92 -7.26
N SER A 115 6.19 19.77 -6.20
CA SER A 115 6.40 20.87 -5.26
C SER A 115 7.76 20.71 -4.56
N ARG A 116 8.83 21.06 -5.27
CA ARG A 116 10.04 21.72 -4.72
C ARG A 116 11.06 21.96 -5.83
N ALA A 117 10.86 23.05 -6.57
CA ALA A 117 11.95 23.85 -7.08
C ALA A 117 11.42 25.22 -7.51
N VAL A 118 12.21 26.25 -7.19
CA VAL A 118 12.16 27.63 -7.67
C VAL A 118 11.24 28.59 -6.92
N CYS A 119 11.85 29.33 -5.98
CA CYS A 119 11.73 30.77 -5.97
C CYS A 119 13.14 31.37 -6.13
N ALA A 120 13.40 31.94 -7.30
CA ALA A 120 14.33 33.04 -7.45
C ALA A 120 13.57 34.16 -8.17
N PRO A 121 13.73 35.41 -7.73
CA PRO A 121 13.87 36.47 -8.71
C PRO A 121 15.09 37.35 -8.42
N THR A 122 15.79 37.61 -9.50
CA THR A 122 16.86 38.57 -9.70
C THR A 122 16.30 39.99 -9.61
N HIS A 123 16.94 40.89 -8.85
CA HIS A 123 17.10 42.28 -9.31
C HIS A 123 18.29 42.97 -8.65
N ALA A 124 19.16 43.51 -9.50
CA ALA A 124 20.35 44.28 -9.16
C ALA A 124 20.01 45.66 -8.61
N ASN A 125 20.77 46.12 -7.59
CA ASN A 125 21.14 47.52 -7.43
C ASN A 125 22.35 47.70 -6.46
N ARG A 126 23.42 48.33 -6.93
CA ARG A 126 24.50 49.04 -6.18
C ARG A 126 24.32 50.54 -6.50
N PRO A 127 24.85 51.56 -5.76
CA PRO A 127 26.12 51.56 -4.99
C PRO A 127 26.17 52.44 -3.69
N SER A 128 27.37 52.50 -3.08
CA SER A 128 27.93 53.54 -2.16
C SER A 128 27.31 53.66 -0.74
N THR A 129 27.98 53.92 0.39
CA THR A 129 29.27 54.56 0.74
C THR A 129 29.67 54.12 2.18
N ASP A 130 30.98 54.18 2.48
CA ASP A 130 31.70 54.20 3.77
C ASP A 130 30.96 54.13 5.12
N CYS A 131 31.55 53.41 6.09
CA CYS A 131 31.84 53.91 7.45
C CYS A 131 32.78 52.98 8.26
N ILE A 132 34.08 53.31 8.24
CA ILE A 132 34.98 53.56 9.40
C ILE A 132 35.19 52.45 10.46
N SER A 133 36.43 51.96 10.44
CA SER A 133 37.37 51.51 11.50
C SER A 133 37.01 51.52 12.99
N ARG A 134 37.44 50.45 13.69
CA ARG A 134 38.06 50.45 15.05
C ARG A 134 38.69 49.07 15.34
N THR A 135 40.01 48.93 15.13
CA THR A 135 41.12 48.90 16.12
C THR A 135 41.49 47.50 16.64
N ARG A 136 42.72 47.14 16.26
CA ARG A 136 43.66 46.12 16.76
C ARG A 136 43.66 45.95 18.29
N VAL A 137 43.69 44.71 18.77
CA VAL A 137 44.42 44.32 20.00
C VAL A 137 45.16 43.03 19.70
N ASP A 138 46.47 43.08 19.92
CA ASP A 138 47.46 42.05 19.68
C ASP A 138 47.31 40.83 20.62
N GLN A 139 47.92 39.76 20.11
CA GLN A 139 48.36 38.50 20.71
C GLN A 139 48.95 38.62 22.13
N PRO A 140 49.04 37.51 22.88
CA PRO A 140 50.09 36.49 22.61
C PRO A 140 49.58 35.09 22.24
#